data_AF-A0A7J7QD91-F1
#
_entry.id   AF-A0A7J7QD91-F1
#
_cell.length_a   1.000
_cell.length_b   1.000
_cell.length_c   1.000
_cell.angle_alpha   90.00
_cell.angle_beta   90.00
_cell.angle_gamma   90.00
#
_symmetry.space_group_name_H-M   'P 1'
#
loop_
_entity.id
_entity.type
_entity.pdbx_description
1 polymer ?
#
loop_
_entity_poly.entity_id
_entity_poly.type
_entity_poly.pdbx_seq_one_letter_code
_entity_poly.pdbx_strand_id
1 'polypeptide(L)'
;MDPPERLSFSLLVPDYEEYYSQETHSDVSIVITDEEASSEEAAVERRLPGHIMVLVAFSKYCKAKAKPTIANDLTQQQLLQVLLLADRFEVPKVLAAVAAPLLHAMQSPDVDWDIVLQLLQLPSSCACQEPFSAMQQLAMQRLQQQLGDLEEVWASDTLQQQLVQLPHAALLQLLQHKGTRTVMPQSSLVQQCFKLSELALLQTCCMPGGYAALNAVKAPVLLAYPAWKAEQRPASAKQPVIDWFLPLSTLEGAAMEVLSGKQTIAGCCSRGHILQGQPMMLGLVIGVVDTGAVSPGEADSRCKRLQLGVGLVLQDLLPNAVRVISAKLTLLNVSGTEAEGVSCASKPWSADTDDWGVSMLVDMGQVSSWGAMQAELQQEQLVHLHDAGRGDATGPYLHIRCEVTELL
;
A
#
# COMPACT_ATOMS: atom_id res chain seq x y z
N MET A 1 28.38 -53.83 5.24
CA MET A 1 27.89 -53.10 4.05
C MET A 1 27.90 -51.65 4.42
N ASP A 2 28.98 -50.97 4.07
CA ASP A 2 29.13 -49.55 4.36
C ASP A 2 28.26 -48.72 3.41
N PRO A 3 27.69 -47.59 3.87
CA PRO A 3 26.90 -46.73 3.00
C PRO A 3 27.80 -46.17 1.89
N PRO A 4 27.32 -46.09 0.63
CA PRO A 4 28.13 -45.57 -0.46
C PRO A 4 28.54 -44.12 -0.21
N GLU A 5 29.83 -43.83 -0.37
CA GLU A 5 30.36 -42.48 -0.24
C GLU A 5 29.61 -41.52 -1.18
N ARG A 6 28.97 -40.50 -0.60
CA ARG A 6 28.38 -39.42 -1.37
C ARG A 6 29.51 -38.57 -1.96
N LEU A 7 29.92 -38.89 -3.19
CA LEU A 7 30.84 -38.07 -3.98
C LEU A 7 30.36 -36.61 -3.99
N SER A 8 31.15 -35.73 -3.37
CA SER A 8 30.81 -34.30 -3.31
C SER A 8 31.04 -33.68 -4.68
N PHE A 9 29.95 -33.28 -5.34
CA PHE A 9 29.96 -32.57 -6.63
C PHE A 9 30.66 -31.19 -6.60
N SER A 10 31.24 -30.77 -5.47
CA SER A 10 32.06 -29.56 -5.36
C SER A 10 33.40 -29.61 -6.09
N LEU A 11 33.89 -30.80 -6.47
CA LEU A 11 35.20 -30.99 -7.13
C LEU A 11 35.17 -30.84 -8.66
N LEU A 12 34.04 -30.48 -9.26
CA LEU A 12 33.84 -30.40 -10.73
C LEU A 12 33.53 -28.98 -11.25
N VAL A 13 33.74 -27.95 -10.43
CA VAL A 13 33.78 -26.56 -10.88
C VAL A 13 35.25 -26.17 -10.94
N PRO A 14 35.85 -25.99 -12.13
CA PRO A 14 37.20 -25.45 -12.24
C PRO A 14 37.24 -24.07 -11.58
N ASP A 15 38.37 -23.77 -10.94
CA ASP A 15 38.64 -22.41 -10.50
C ASP A 15 38.90 -21.54 -11.72
N TYR A 16 38.05 -20.53 -11.91
CA TYR A 16 38.13 -19.57 -13.01
C TYR A 16 38.52 -18.18 -12.50
N GLU A 17 38.84 -17.98 -11.22
CA GLU A 17 39.18 -16.67 -10.67
C GLU A 17 40.40 -16.06 -11.39
N GLU A 18 41.45 -16.85 -11.62
CA GLU A 18 42.62 -16.42 -12.41
C GLU A 18 42.24 -16.12 -13.88
N TYR A 19 41.32 -16.89 -14.48
CA TYR A 19 40.86 -16.66 -15.86
C TYR A 19 40.03 -15.36 -15.99
N TYR A 20 39.19 -15.06 -15.00
CA TYR A 20 38.38 -13.83 -14.96
C TYR A 20 39.21 -12.58 -14.66
N SER A 21 40.36 -12.73 -14.01
CA SER A 21 41.33 -11.64 -13.79
C SER A 21 42.12 -11.24 -15.05
N GLN A 22 42.07 -12.06 -16.11
CA GLN A 22 42.84 -11.84 -17.35
C GLN A 22 42.00 -11.10 -18.41
N GLU A 23 42.36 -9.84 -18.70
CA GLU A 23 41.72 -9.04 -19.76
C GLU A 23 41.70 -9.72 -21.13
N THR A 24 42.68 -10.59 -21.41
CA THR A 24 42.95 -11.20 -22.73
C THR A 24 41.81 -12.05 -23.30
N HIS A 25 40.83 -12.41 -22.49
CA HIS A 25 39.66 -13.17 -22.91
C HIS A 25 38.32 -12.48 -22.65
N SER A 26 38.34 -11.24 -22.15
CA SER A 26 37.11 -10.47 -21.92
C SER A 26 36.48 -10.01 -23.24
N ASP A 27 35.18 -10.25 -23.39
CA ASP A 27 34.36 -9.83 -24.54
C ASP A 27 33.29 -8.79 -24.13
N VAL A 28 33.25 -8.43 -22.84
CA VAL A 28 32.45 -7.35 -22.28
C VAL A 28 33.23 -6.68 -21.15
N SER A 29 33.00 -5.38 -20.94
CA SER A 29 33.49 -4.66 -19.75
C SER A 29 32.33 -3.99 -19.04
N ILE A 30 32.31 -4.11 -17.71
CA ILE A 30 31.39 -3.35 -16.86
C ILE A 30 32.13 -2.07 -16.49
N VAL A 31 31.62 -0.95 -16.97
CA VAL A 31 32.13 0.39 -16.64
C VAL A 31 31.46 0.84 -15.35
N ILE A 32 32.26 1.15 -14.33
CA ILE A 32 31.83 1.80 -13.10
C ILE A 32 32.36 3.23 -13.11
N THR A 33 31.44 4.19 -13.09
CA THR A 33 31.72 5.62 -12.99
C THR A 33 31.44 6.09 -11.56
N ASP A 34 32.45 6.57 -10.87
CA ASP A 34 32.29 7.19 -9.55
C ASP A 34 31.70 8.61 -9.73
N GLU A 35 30.40 8.79 -9.49
CA GLU A 35 29.70 10.07 -9.70
C GLU A 35 30.03 11.14 -8.64
N GLU A 36 30.65 10.76 -7.52
CA GLU A 36 30.91 11.65 -6.36
C GLU A 36 32.24 12.45 -6.44
N ALA A 37 32.98 12.36 -7.55
CA ALA A 37 34.26 13.06 -7.75
C ALA A 37 34.10 14.59 -7.94
N SER A 38 33.79 15.29 -6.86
CA SER A 38 33.35 16.70 -6.85
C SER A 38 34.47 17.76 -6.82
N SER A 39 35.57 17.58 -7.57
CA SER A 39 36.47 18.70 -7.97
C SER A 39 37.58 18.25 -8.93
N GLU A 40 37.57 18.76 -10.18
CA GLU A 40 38.66 18.85 -11.20
C GLU A 40 39.59 17.65 -11.51
N GLU A 41 39.67 16.62 -10.67
CA GLU A 41 40.33 15.36 -10.99
C GLU A 41 39.44 14.59 -11.99
N ALA A 42 40.06 14.12 -13.08
CA ALA A 42 39.32 13.41 -14.13
C ALA A 42 38.66 12.16 -13.56
N ALA A 43 37.33 12.06 -13.72
CA ALA A 43 36.54 10.94 -13.20
C ALA A 43 37.19 9.59 -13.57
N VAL A 44 37.60 8.83 -12.56
CA VAL A 44 38.36 7.59 -12.74
C VAL A 44 37.39 6.50 -13.19
N GLU A 45 37.23 6.37 -14.50
CA GLU A 45 36.44 5.31 -15.13
C GLU A 45 37.08 3.95 -14.82
N ARG A 46 36.47 3.17 -13.92
CA ARG A 46 36.96 1.82 -13.59
C ARG A 46 36.28 0.80 -14.51
N ARG A 47 37.07 0.10 -15.30
CA ARG A 47 36.58 -0.99 -16.16
C ARG A 47 36.85 -2.33 -15.49
N LEU A 48 35.79 -3.09 -15.26
CA LEU A 48 35.88 -4.49 -14.85
C LEU A 48 35.74 -5.37 -16.09
N PRO A 49 36.80 -6.08 -16.53
CA PRO A 49 36.69 -7.05 -17.61
C PRO A 49 35.76 -8.20 -17.18
N GLY A 50 35.02 -8.76 -18.14
CA GLY A 50 34.18 -9.93 -17.90
C GLY A 50 33.94 -10.71 -19.19
N HIS A 51 33.29 -11.86 -19.06
CA HIS A 51 32.91 -12.69 -20.20
C HIS A 51 31.40 -12.74 -20.30
N ILE A 52 30.82 -12.43 -21.46
CA ILE A 52 29.37 -12.36 -21.67
C ILE A 52 28.75 -13.73 -21.41
N MET A 53 29.39 -14.85 -21.77
CA MET A 53 28.90 -16.18 -21.43
C MET A 53 28.89 -16.46 -19.93
N VAL A 54 29.86 -15.92 -19.18
CA VAL A 54 29.93 -16.09 -17.73
C VAL A 54 28.89 -15.21 -17.08
N LEU A 55 28.85 -13.91 -17.41
CA LEU A 55 27.77 -13.04 -16.95
C LEU A 55 26.43 -13.70 -17.25
N VAL A 56 26.15 -14.08 -18.51
CA VAL A 56 24.97 -14.82 -19.03
C VAL A 56 24.80 -16.26 -18.49
N ALA A 57 25.74 -16.69 -17.64
CA ALA A 57 25.67 -17.90 -16.83
C ALA A 57 25.73 -17.62 -15.31
N PHE A 58 25.38 -16.41 -14.80
CA PHE A 58 25.40 -16.00 -13.37
C PHE A 58 24.19 -15.25 -12.73
N SER A 59 23.34 -14.50 -13.44
CA SER A 59 22.13 -13.83 -12.90
C SER A 59 20.81 -14.27 -13.58
N LYS A 60 19.66 -13.59 -13.50
CA LYS A 60 18.47 -13.91 -14.36
C LYS A 60 18.40 -13.07 -15.63
N TYR A 61 18.78 -11.80 -15.51
CA TYR A 61 19.32 -10.97 -16.59
C TYR A 61 20.39 -11.77 -17.38
N CYS A 62 21.01 -12.78 -16.73
CA CYS A 62 22.14 -13.52 -17.23
C CYS A 62 22.31 -15.01 -16.67
N LYS A 63 21.41 -15.99 -16.91
CA LYS A 63 21.16 -17.35 -16.24
C LYS A 63 22.27 -18.27 -15.55
N ALA A 64 22.42 -18.19 -14.21
CA ALA A 64 23.36 -18.83 -13.21
C ALA A 64 23.88 -20.32 -13.11
N LYS A 65 25.21 -20.53 -12.84
CA LYS A 65 25.82 -21.74 -12.16
C LYS A 65 27.20 -21.60 -11.41
N ALA A 66 27.22 -21.07 -10.19
CA ALA A 66 28.16 -21.43 -9.10
C ALA A 66 27.58 -21.06 -7.72
N LYS A 67 28.32 -21.32 -6.65
CA LYS A 67 27.98 -20.92 -5.27
C LYS A 67 28.76 -19.64 -4.93
N PRO A 68 28.10 -18.52 -4.59
CA PRO A 68 28.81 -17.34 -4.12
C PRO A 68 29.39 -17.63 -2.72
N THR A 69 30.71 -17.53 -2.59
CA THR A 69 31.38 -17.46 -1.29
C THR A 69 31.46 -15.99 -0.92
N ILE A 70 30.65 -15.56 0.05
CA ILE A 70 30.75 -14.20 0.59
C ILE A 70 31.88 -14.19 1.61
N ALA A 71 32.76 -13.20 1.54
CA ALA A 71 33.83 -13.05 2.50
C ALA A 71 33.24 -12.67 3.89
N ASN A 72 33.70 -13.32 4.95
CA ASN A 72 33.12 -13.19 6.31
C ASN A 72 33.45 -11.84 6.99
N ASP A 73 34.25 -11.01 6.34
CA ASP A 73 34.83 -9.75 6.80
C ASP A 73 34.19 -8.50 6.15
N LEU A 74 33.12 -8.66 5.35
CA LEU A 74 32.37 -7.53 4.80
C LEU A 74 31.67 -6.71 5.89
N THR A 75 31.78 -5.38 5.79
CA THR A 75 31.07 -4.44 6.66
C THR A 75 29.56 -4.44 6.40
N GLN A 76 28.76 -3.94 7.35
CA GLN A 76 27.31 -3.82 7.18
C GLN A 76 26.93 -3.02 5.93
N GLN A 77 27.67 -1.94 5.63
CA GLN A 77 27.44 -1.11 4.44
C GLN A 77 27.80 -1.85 3.15
N GLN A 78 28.90 -2.60 3.12
CA GLN A 78 29.26 -3.46 1.98
C GLN A 78 28.21 -4.56 1.76
N LEU A 79 27.71 -5.19 2.81
CA LEU A 79 26.62 -6.17 2.72
C LEU A 79 25.36 -5.53 2.12
N LEU A 80 24.97 -4.33 2.56
CA LEU A 80 23.83 -3.62 1.95
C LEU A 80 24.06 -3.28 0.47
N GLN A 81 25.25 -2.82 0.09
CA GLN A 81 25.60 -2.53 -1.30
C GLN A 81 25.54 -3.81 -2.17
N VAL A 82 26.11 -4.93 -1.71
CA VAL A 82 26.05 -6.22 -2.44
C VAL A 82 24.60 -6.72 -2.52
N LEU A 83 23.76 -6.50 -1.49
CA LEU A 83 22.34 -6.83 -1.51
C LEU A 83 21.58 -6.03 -2.58
N LEU A 84 21.80 -4.72 -2.66
CA LEU A 84 21.19 -3.83 -3.67
C LEU A 84 21.64 -4.20 -5.09
N LEU A 85 22.93 -4.52 -5.28
CA LEU A 85 23.45 -5.01 -6.56
C LEU A 85 22.85 -6.38 -6.93
N ALA A 86 22.74 -7.30 -5.96
CA ALA A 86 22.16 -8.63 -6.19
C ALA A 86 20.67 -8.55 -6.57
N ASP A 87 19.92 -7.59 -6.04
CA ASP A 87 18.55 -7.29 -6.49
C ASP A 87 18.53 -6.74 -7.92
N ARG A 88 19.31 -5.67 -8.18
CA ARG A 88 19.41 -5.01 -9.50
C ARG A 88 19.80 -5.96 -10.64
N PHE A 89 20.63 -6.96 -10.36
CA PHE A 89 21.03 -7.98 -11.34
C PHE A 89 20.15 -9.26 -11.34
N GLU A 90 19.17 -9.36 -10.45
CA GLU A 90 18.34 -10.56 -10.22
C GLU A 90 19.18 -11.82 -9.89
N VAL A 91 20.02 -11.75 -8.86
CA VAL A 91 20.85 -12.86 -8.36
C VAL A 91 20.32 -13.37 -7.00
N PRO A 92 19.21 -14.12 -6.95
CA PRO A 92 18.54 -14.48 -5.69
C PRO A 92 19.41 -15.34 -4.75
N LYS A 93 20.43 -16.03 -5.27
CA LYS A 93 21.39 -16.80 -4.45
C LYS A 93 22.34 -15.89 -3.66
N VAL A 94 22.83 -14.82 -4.27
CA VAL A 94 23.68 -13.83 -3.58
C VAL A 94 22.81 -13.07 -2.59
N LEU A 95 21.63 -12.63 -3.03
CA LEU A 95 20.65 -11.93 -2.20
C LEU A 95 20.34 -12.71 -0.90
N ALA A 96 19.97 -13.99 -1.01
CA ALA A 96 19.71 -14.85 0.15
C ALA A 96 20.95 -15.07 1.04
N ALA A 97 22.14 -15.20 0.44
CA ALA A 97 23.39 -15.42 1.17
C ALA A 97 23.92 -14.15 1.87
N VAL A 98 23.61 -12.95 1.36
CA VAL A 98 23.95 -11.64 1.96
C VAL A 98 22.93 -11.22 3.01
N ALA A 99 21.64 -11.49 2.76
CA ALA A 99 20.55 -11.12 3.65
C ALA A 99 20.68 -11.72 5.05
N ALA A 100 21.13 -12.98 5.17
CA ALA A 100 21.28 -13.63 6.47
C ALA A 100 22.39 -13.00 7.35
N PRO A 101 23.62 -12.76 6.88
CA PRO A 101 24.63 -11.95 7.58
C PRO A 101 24.14 -10.54 7.94
N LEU A 102 23.48 -9.82 7.01
CA LEU A 102 23.02 -8.46 7.27
C LEU A 102 21.90 -8.43 8.33
N LEU A 103 20.92 -9.33 8.25
CA LEU A 103 19.89 -9.51 9.29
C LEU A 103 20.50 -9.81 10.66
N HIS A 104 21.54 -10.64 10.72
CA HIS A 104 22.24 -10.94 11.96
C HIS A 104 22.99 -9.71 12.51
N ALA A 105 23.69 -8.97 11.64
CA ALA A 105 24.36 -7.73 12.03
C ALA A 105 23.36 -6.67 12.53
N MET A 106 22.17 -6.57 11.91
CA MET A 106 21.09 -5.67 12.34
C MET A 106 20.48 -6.01 13.72
N GLN A 107 20.73 -7.21 14.25
CA GLN A 107 20.34 -7.58 15.62
C GLN A 107 21.27 -6.99 16.69
N SER A 108 22.48 -6.55 16.32
CA SER A 108 23.37 -5.77 17.19
C SER A 108 22.70 -4.47 17.67
N PRO A 109 22.95 -3.96 18.89
CA PRO A 109 22.56 -2.59 19.24
C PRO A 109 23.31 -1.54 18.41
N ASP A 110 24.54 -1.85 17.98
CA ASP A 110 25.46 -0.93 17.30
C ASP A 110 25.26 -0.97 15.76
N VAL A 111 24.01 -0.79 15.31
CA VAL A 111 23.68 -0.69 13.88
C VAL A 111 23.85 0.74 13.43
N ASP A 112 24.54 0.91 12.30
CA ASP A 112 24.72 2.20 11.68
C ASP A 112 23.36 2.80 11.27
N TRP A 113 23.12 4.05 11.66
CA TRP A 113 21.88 4.77 11.35
C TRP A 113 21.67 4.94 9.85
N ASP A 114 22.75 5.16 9.09
CA ASP A 114 22.66 5.36 7.64
C ASP A 114 22.18 4.08 6.93
N ILE A 115 22.43 2.91 7.51
CA ILE A 115 21.94 1.62 7.02
C ILE A 115 20.45 1.46 7.33
N VAL A 116 19.99 1.91 8.50
CA VAL A 116 18.55 1.97 8.83
C VAL A 116 17.83 2.89 7.84
N LEU A 117 18.36 4.09 7.58
CA LEU A 117 17.79 5.05 6.63
C LEU A 117 17.73 4.48 5.20
N GLN A 118 18.80 3.84 4.71
CA GLN A 118 18.83 3.24 3.38
C GLN A 118 17.85 2.06 3.25
N LEU A 119 17.71 1.22 4.29
CA LEU A 119 16.74 0.12 4.32
C LEU A 119 15.28 0.61 4.33
N LEU A 120 15.02 1.78 4.89
CA LEU A 120 13.70 2.43 4.84
C LEU A 120 13.42 3.12 3.49
N GLN A 121 14.46 3.37 2.68
CA GLN A 121 14.38 3.96 1.34
C GLN A 121 14.41 2.94 0.20
N LEU A 122 14.38 1.63 0.51
CA LEU A 122 14.40 0.59 -0.51
C LEU A 122 13.25 0.77 -1.52
N PRO A 123 13.53 0.61 -2.83
CA PRO A 123 12.50 0.57 -3.86
C PRO A 123 11.39 -0.45 -3.54
N SER A 124 10.15 -0.14 -3.92
CA SER A 124 9.00 -1.01 -3.70
C SER A 124 9.13 -2.38 -4.38
N SER A 125 9.95 -2.50 -5.42
CA SER A 125 10.32 -3.78 -6.05
C SER A 125 11.05 -4.72 -5.09
N CYS A 126 11.90 -4.19 -4.20
CA CYS A 126 12.63 -4.95 -3.21
C CYS A 126 11.69 -5.44 -2.10
N ALA A 127 10.74 -4.58 -1.67
CA ALA A 127 9.82 -4.85 -0.55
C ALA A 127 8.93 -6.09 -0.74
N CYS A 128 8.69 -6.51 -1.98
CA CYS A 128 7.94 -7.74 -2.30
C CYS A 128 8.69 -9.04 -1.98
N GLN A 129 9.98 -8.99 -1.64
CA GLN A 129 10.78 -10.18 -1.34
C GLN A 129 10.93 -10.38 0.18
N GLU A 130 10.71 -11.61 0.63
CA GLU A 130 10.80 -12.03 2.04
C GLU A 130 12.03 -11.52 2.82
N PRO A 131 13.28 -11.62 2.32
CA PRO A 131 14.44 -11.11 3.07
C PRO A 131 14.42 -9.58 3.25
N PHE A 132 14.00 -8.82 2.23
CA PHE A 132 13.91 -7.36 2.31
C PHE A 132 12.78 -6.93 3.25
N SER A 133 11.62 -7.59 3.23
CA SER A 133 10.53 -7.25 4.15
C SER A 133 10.92 -7.50 5.62
N ALA A 134 11.67 -8.57 5.91
CA ALA A 134 12.23 -8.80 7.25
C ALA A 134 13.26 -7.73 7.66
N MET A 135 14.14 -7.31 6.76
CA MET A 135 15.11 -6.23 7.02
C MET A 135 14.41 -4.88 7.22
N GLN A 136 13.38 -4.57 6.44
CA GLN A 136 12.60 -3.34 6.57
C GLN A 136 11.78 -3.31 7.87
N GLN A 137 11.22 -4.44 8.29
CA GLN A 137 10.57 -4.57 9.60
C GLN A 137 11.56 -4.35 10.76
N LEU A 138 12.77 -4.89 10.65
CA LEU A 138 13.82 -4.70 11.66
C LEU A 138 14.34 -3.25 11.67
N ALA A 139 14.50 -2.63 10.51
CA ALA A 139 14.83 -1.20 10.38
C ALA A 139 13.73 -0.32 11.01
N MET A 140 12.45 -0.62 10.76
CA MET A 140 11.31 0.06 11.42
C MET A 140 11.31 -0.19 12.94
N GLN A 141 11.69 -1.37 13.41
CA GLN A 141 11.84 -1.63 14.84
C GLN A 141 12.97 -0.80 15.47
N ARG A 142 14.10 -0.60 14.77
CA ARG A 142 15.19 0.28 15.21
C ARG A 142 14.78 1.76 15.21
N LEU A 143 14.13 2.21 14.14
CA LEU A 143 13.50 3.53 14.04
C LEU A 143 12.59 3.78 15.26
N GLN A 144 11.75 2.80 15.59
CA GLN A 144 10.84 2.86 16.73
C GLN A 144 11.56 2.84 18.10
N GLN A 145 12.71 2.17 18.21
CA GLN A 145 13.50 2.13 19.45
C GLN A 145 14.22 3.45 19.73
N GLN A 146 14.70 4.13 18.68
CA GLN A 146 15.49 5.37 18.83
C GLN A 146 14.63 6.64 18.74
N LEU A 147 13.64 6.68 17.84
CA LEU A 147 12.80 7.87 17.59
C LEU A 147 11.33 7.68 18.02
N GLY A 148 10.99 6.55 18.63
CA GLY A 148 9.63 6.26 19.08
C GLY A 148 9.17 7.06 20.29
N ASP A 149 10.09 7.59 21.09
CA ASP A 149 9.77 8.55 22.16
C ASP A 149 10.10 9.96 21.67
N LEU A 150 9.08 10.66 21.15
CA LEU A 150 9.30 11.94 20.48
C LEU A 150 9.70 13.05 21.46
N GLU A 151 9.50 12.89 22.78
CA GLU A 151 10.00 13.86 23.76
C GLU A 151 11.51 13.75 23.94
N GLU A 152 12.06 12.55 23.99
CA GLU A 152 13.52 12.33 23.99
C GLU A 152 14.14 12.87 22.69
N VAL A 153 13.45 12.66 21.56
CA VAL A 153 13.85 13.22 20.26
C VAL A 153 13.91 14.74 20.30
N TRP A 154 12.85 15.42 20.78
CA TRP A 154 12.86 16.89 20.89
C TRP A 154 13.82 17.42 21.97
N ALA A 155 14.20 16.62 22.96
CA ALA A 155 15.18 17.00 23.98
C ALA A 155 16.65 16.88 23.51
N SER A 156 16.92 16.24 22.36
CA SER A 156 18.27 15.94 21.88
C SER A 156 18.48 16.42 20.44
N ASP A 157 19.32 17.44 20.24
CA ASP A 157 19.61 18.02 18.92
C ASP A 157 20.05 16.96 17.89
N THR A 158 20.79 15.93 18.32
CA THR A 158 21.21 14.80 17.47
C THR A 158 20.01 13.98 16.99
N LEU A 159 19.07 13.66 17.89
CA LEU A 159 17.86 12.90 17.53
C LEU A 159 16.91 13.75 16.67
N GLN A 160 16.82 15.07 16.92
CA GLN A 160 16.08 15.99 16.04
C GLN A 160 16.63 15.96 14.60
N GLN A 161 17.96 16.00 14.44
CA GLN A 161 18.59 15.90 13.11
C GLN A 161 18.29 14.55 12.44
N GLN A 162 18.35 13.45 13.19
CA GLN A 162 17.95 12.12 12.68
C GLN A 162 16.47 12.06 12.27
N LEU A 163 15.56 12.68 13.04
CA LEU A 163 14.14 12.78 12.72
C LEU A 163 13.90 13.60 11.43
N VAL A 164 14.63 14.70 11.25
CA VAL A 164 14.56 15.57 10.05
C VAL A 164 15.13 14.89 8.81
N GLN A 165 16.11 13.99 8.96
CA GLN A 165 16.66 13.17 7.88
C GLN A 165 15.74 12.00 7.46
N LEU A 166 14.64 11.74 8.17
CA LEU A 166 13.75 10.63 7.82
C LEU A 166 13.05 10.85 6.46
N PRO A 167 12.99 9.82 5.60
CA PRO A 167 12.08 9.80 4.48
C PRO A 167 10.64 10.01 4.95
N HIS A 168 9.85 10.79 4.20
CA HIS A 168 8.45 11.07 4.51
C HIS A 168 7.62 9.79 4.78
N ALA A 169 7.87 8.71 4.04
CA ALA A 169 7.20 7.42 4.24
C ALA A 169 7.55 6.79 5.60
N ALA A 170 8.81 6.83 6.02
CA ALA A 170 9.27 6.34 7.31
C ALA A 170 8.73 7.19 8.47
N LEU A 171 8.70 8.51 8.31
CA LEU A 171 8.09 9.43 9.29
C LEU A 171 6.59 9.16 9.47
N LEU A 172 5.84 8.94 8.38
CA LEU A 172 4.43 8.55 8.48
C LEU A 172 4.25 7.19 9.16
N GLN A 173 5.08 6.19 8.84
CA GLN A 173 5.01 4.88 9.50
C GLN A 173 5.33 4.99 11.00
N LEU A 174 6.35 5.77 11.39
CA LEU A 174 6.65 6.08 12.78
C LEU A 174 5.45 6.72 13.48
N LEU A 175 4.86 7.78 12.90
CA LEU A 175 3.72 8.48 13.50
C LEU A 175 2.43 7.65 13.56
N GLN A 176 2.25 6.68 12.65
CA GLN A 176 1.13 5.74 12.65
C GLN A 176 1.33 4.55 13.60
N HIS A 177 2.57 4.26 13.99
CA HIS A 177 2.88 3.08 14.80
C HIS A 177 2.40 3.26 16.25
N LYS A 178 1.65 2.27 16.77
CA LYS A 178 1.04 2.31 18.11
C LYS A 178 2.04 2.44 19.27
N GLY A 179 3.30 2.09 19.02
CA GLY A 179 4.39 2.24 19.99
C GLY A 179 4.96 3.66 20.07
N THR A 180 4.61 4.56 19.13
CA THR A 180 5.15 5.92 19.08
C THR A 180 4.49 6.78 20.13
N ARG A 181 5.27 7.10 21.14
CA ARG A 181 4.89 7.94 22.26
C ARG A 181 5.00 9.39 21.82
N THR A 182 3.94 9.87 21.17
CA THR A 182 3.60 11.29 21.25
C THR A 182 3.15 11.55 22.68
N VAL A 183 4.07 11.93 23.57
CA VAL A 183 3.72 12.17 24.98
C VAL A 183 3.03 13.54 25.17
N MET A 184 1.97 13.79 24.40
CA MET A 184 0.97 14.80 24.76
C MET A 184 0.61 14.73 26.26
N PRO A 185 0.50 13.55 26.94
CA PRO A 185 0.25 13.54 28.38
C PRO A 185 1.42 13.94 29.31
N GLN A 186 2.66 13.99 28.84
CA GLN A 186 3.84 14.35 29.66
C GLN A 186 4.47 15.69 29.29
N SER A 187 4.21 16.18 28.07
CA SER A 187 4.62 17.50 27.60
C SER A 187 4.25 18.56 28.61
N SER A 188 5.25 19.32 29.07
CA SER A 188 5.08 20.36 30.10
C SER A 188 4.03 21.39 29.72
N LEU A 189 3.93 21.75 28.43
CA LEU A 189 2.90 22.63 27.90
C LEU A 189 1.49 22.02 28.06
N VAL A 190 1.35 20.72 27.76
CA VAL A 190 0.07 20.03 27.80
C VAL A 190 -0.35 19.71 29.24
N GLN A 191 0.60 19.38 30.12
CA GLN A 191 0.37 19.27 31.57
C GLN A 191 -0.03 20.61 32.22
N GLN A 192 0.44 21.74 31.69
CA GLN A 192 0.01 23.08 32.11
C GLN A 192 -1.38 23.45 31.56
N CYS A 193 -1.69 23.05 30.33
CA CYS A 193 -2.93 23.42 29.66
C CYS A 193 -4.12 22.48 29.97
N PHE A 194 -3.88 21.22 30.32
CA PHE A 194 -4.89 20.17 30.46
C PHE A 194 -4.63 19.27 31.67
N LYS A 195 -5.71 18.83 32.33
CA LYS A 195 -5.62 17.85 33.43
C LYS A 195 -5.44 16.43 32.88
N LEU A 196 -4.88 15.54 33.70
CA LEU A 196 -4.63 14.15 33.30
C LEU A 196 -5.92 13.38 32.90
N SER A 197 -7.07 13.71 33.51
CA SER A 197 -8.39 13.20 33.12
C SER A 197 -8.90 13.72 31.77
N GLU A 198 -8.43 14.90 31.35
CA GLU A 198 -8.82 15.56 30.10
C GLU A 198 -8.02 14.98 28.93
N LEU A 199 -6.79 14.55 29.19
CA LEU A 199 -5.91 13.88 28.23
C LEU A 199 -6.39 12.46 27.87
N ALA A 200 -6.95 11.72 28.83
CA ALA A 200 -7.62 10.44 28.55
C ALA A 200 -8.84 10.61 27.61
N LEU A 201 -9.56 11.73 27.71
CA LEU A 201 -10.65 12.07 26.80
C LEU A 201 -10.11 12.50 25.43
N LEU A 202 -9.01 13.23 25.37
CA LEU A 202 -8.35 13.59 24.12
C LEU A 202 -7.81 12.36 23.36
N GLN A 203 -7.27 11.35 24.07
CA GLN A 203 -6.92 10.07 23.45
C GLN A 203 -8.16 9.36 22.88
N THR A 204 -9.31 9.49 23.55
CA THR A 204 -10.60 8.97 23.03
C THR A 204 -11.01 9.69 21.74
N CYS A 205 -10.70 10.99 21.56
CA CYS A 205 -10.97 11.74 20.32
C CYS A 205 -10.26 11.14 19.09
N CYS A 206 -9.11 10.51 19.29
CA CYS A 206 -8.25 10.01 18.23
C CYS A 206 -8.57 8.57 17.79
N MET A 207 -9.49 7.89 18.47
CA MET A 207 -9.91 6.52 18.14
C MET A 207 -11.06 6.52 17.11
N PRO A 208 -11.19 5.48 16.27
CA PRO A 208 -12.41 5.26 15.47
C PRO A 208 -13.65 5.24 16.36
N GLY A 209 -14.73 5.93 15.96
CA GLY A 209 -15.93 6.11 16.79
C GLY A 209 -15.74 7.02 18.02
N GLY A 210 -14.55 7.59 18.23
CA GLY A 210 -14.19 8.41 19.39
C GLY A 210 -15.13 9.58 19.61
N TYR A 211 -15.52 10.28 18.55
CA TYR A 211 -16.48 11.39 18.61
C TYR A 211 -17.83 11.00 19.25
N ALA A 212 -18.36 9.82 18.92
CA ALA A 212 -19.60 9.31 19.50
C ALA A 212 -19.44 9.04 21.01
N ALA A 213 -18.30 8.45 21.42
CA ALA A 213 -17.97 8.24 22.83
C ALA A 213 -17.84 9.58 23.60
N LEU A 214 -17.23 10.59 23.00
CA LEU A 214 -17.10 11.93 23.60
C LEU A 214 -18.44 12.67 23.74
N ASN A 215 -19.37 12.49 22.80
CA ASN A 215 -20.70 13.08 22.92
C ASN A 215 -21.54 12.41 24.02
N ALA A 216 -21.39 11.10 24.23
CA ALA A 216 -21.99 10.40 25.36
C ALA A 216 -21.42 10.86 26.72
N VAL A 217 -20.15 11.26 26.76
CA VAL A 217 -19.47 11.68 28.00
C VAL A 217 -19.84 13.11 28.41
N LYS A 218 -20.39 13.24 29.63
CA LYS A 218 -20.69 14.52 30.29
C LYS A 218 -19.50 15.06 31.09
N ALA A 219 -18.35 15.23 30.44
CA ALA A 219 -17.14 15.75 31.09
C ALA A 219 -17.08 17.30 31.04
N PRO A 220 -16.69 17.99 32.14
CA PRO A 220 -16.58 19.45 32.18
C PRO A 220 -15.64 20.05 31.13
N VAL A 221 -14.57 19.34 30.76
CA VAL A 221 -13.63 19.76 29.71
C VAL A 221 -14.31 20.01 28.37
N LEU A 222 -15.38 19.28 28.05
CA LEU A 222 -16.11 19.42 26.79
C LEU A 222 -17.09 20.60 26.80
N LEU A 223 -17.29 21.24 27.96
CA LEU A 223 -17.93 22.54 28.09
C LEU A 223 -16.90 23.68 27.97
N ALA A 224 -15.67 23.48 28.44
CA ALA A 224 -14.58 24.44 28.31
C ALA A 224 -14.02 24.49 26.88
N TYR A 225 -13.95 23.35 26.19
CA TYR A 225 -13.45 23.21 24.82
C TYR A 225 -14.56 22.64 23.92
N PRO A 226 -15.62 23.41 23.60
CA PRO A 226 -16.73 22.94 22.75
C PRO A 226 -16.27 22.54 21.34
N ALA A 227 -15.11 23.02 20.89
CA ALA A 227 -14.46 22.58 19.64
C ALA A 227 -14.14 21.08 19.61
N TRP A 228 -14.01 20.39 20.75
CA TRP A 228 -13.83 18.93 20.79
C TRP A 228 -15.15 18.16 20.56
N LYS A 229 -16.28 18.86 20.66
CA LYS A 229 -17.63 18.39 20.30
C LYS A 229 -18.13 18.96 18.98
N ALA A 230 -17.36 19.83 18.33
CA ALA A 230 -17.73 20.36 17.02
C ALA A 230 -17.59 19.25 15.98
N GLU A 231 -18.74 18.74 15.53
CA GLU A 231 -18.86 17.72 14.47
C GLU A 231 -18.12 18.17 13.20
N GLN A 232 -18.29 19.45 12.84
CA GLN A 232 -17.50 20.12 11.84
C GLN A 232 -16.17 20.61 12.42
N ARG A 233 -15.07 20.04 11.93
CA ARG A 233 -13.82 20.83 11.78
C ARG A 233 -14.15 22.06 10.90
N PRO A 234 -13.53 23.23 11.14
CA PRO A 234 -13.86 24.45 10.41
C PRO A 234 -13.81 24.24 8.89
N ALA A 235 -14.76 24.87 8.18
CA ALA A 235 -15.07 24.68 6.75
C ALA A 235 -13.90 24.94 5.76
N SER A 236 -12.72 25.28 6.26
CA SER A 236 -11.44 25.24 5.54
C SER A 236 -10.97 23.83 5.18
N ALA A 237 -11.52 22.78 5.81
CA ALA A 237 -11.27 21.41 5.39
C ALA A 237 -11.97 21.16 4.04
N LYS A 238 -11.18 21.07 2.96
CA LYS A 238 -11.70 20.71 1.63
C LYS A 238 -12.54 19.43 1.72
N GLN A 239 -13.66 19.41 1.00
CA GLN A 239 -14.49 18.22 0.88
C GLN A 239 -13.64 17.03 0.43
N PRO A 240 -13.72 15.87 1.10
CA PRO A 240 -12.91 14.73 0.76
C PRO A 240 -13.39 14.16 -0.58
N VAL A 241 -12.46 14.15 -1.52
CA VAL A 241 -12.59 13.41 -2.78
C VAL A 241 -11.85 12.10 -2.59
N ILE A 242 -12.58 10.99 -2.71
CA ILE A 242 -12.08 9.64 -2.53
C ILE A 242 -12.05 8.98 -3.91
N ASP A 243 -10.85 8.70 -4.39
CA ASP A 243 -10.62 7.96 -5.63
C ASP A 243 -10.34 6.48 -5.28
N TRP A 244 -11.21 5.58 -5.75
CA TRP A 244 -11.12 4.14 -5.56
C TRP A 244 -10.87 3.44 -6.90
N PHE A 245 -9.74 2.74 -6.98
CA PHE A 245 -9.33 1.92 -8.12
C PHE A 245 -9.69 0.46 -7.82
N LEU A 246 -10.73 -0.04 -8.48
CA LEU A 246 -11.23 -1.41 -8.31
C LEU A 246 -10.67 -2.33 -9.41
N PRO A 247 -9.81 -3.32 -9.10
CA PRO A 247 -9.32 -4.27 -10.10
C PRO A 247 -10.46 -5.10 -10.70
N LEU A 248 -10.48 -5.27 -12.02
CA LEU A 248 -11.53 -6.03 -12.71
C LEU A 248 -11.61 -7.49 -12.23
N SER A 249 -10.50 -8.09 -11.83
CA SER A 249 -10.44 -9.44 -11.24
C SER A 249 -11.22 -9.58 -9.93
N THR A 250 -11.43 -8.48 -9.20
CA THR A 250 -12.27 -8.46 -7.98
C THR A 250 -13.75 -8.41 -8.36
N LEU A 251 -14.09 -7.71 -9.45
CA LEU A 251 -15.45 -7.59 -9.97
C LEU A 251 -15.94 -8.88 -10.66
N GLU A 252 -15.02 -9.62 -11.30
CA GLU A 252 -15.29 -10.89 -11.97
C GLU A 252 -16.01 -11.90 -11.06
N GLY A 253 -15.58 -12.02 -9.80
CA GLY A 253 -16.21 -12.90 -8.81
C GLY A 253 -17.68 -12.56 -8.59
N ALA A 254 -17.98 -11.29 -8.29
CA ALA A 254 -19.35 -10.81 -8.08
C ALA A 254 -20.21 -10.96 -9.36
N ALA A 255 -19.66 -10.64 -10.53
CA ALA A 255 -20.35 -10.79 -11.80
C ALA A 255 -20.73 -12.25 -12.08
N MET A 256 -19.83 -13.19 -11.80
CA MET A 256 -20.07 -14.62 -11.99
C MET A 256 -21.12 -15.18 -11.01
N GLU A 257 -21.23 -14.66 -9.78
CA GLU A 257 -22.31 -15.03 -8.85
C GLU A 257 -23.70 -14.59 -9.36
N VAL A 258 -23.80 -13.38 -9.90
CA VAL A 258 -25.04 -12.85 -10.48
C VAL A 258 -25.41 -13.55 -11.78
N LEU A 259 -24.44 -13.72 -12.68
CA LEU A 259 -24.62 -14.42 -13.97
C LEU A 259 -25.05 -15.88 -13.76
N SER A 260 -24.40 -16.61 -12.85
CA SER A 260 -24.79 -17.99 -12.50
C SER A 260 -26.14 -18.10 -11.79
N GLY A 261 -26.73 -16.97 -11.33
CA GLY A 261 -28.04 -16.94 -10.70
C GLY A 261 -28.06 -17.43 -9.26
N LYS A 262 -26.88 -17.51 -8.61
CA LYS A 262 -26.78 -17.78 -7.17
C LYS A 262 -27.31 -16.62 -6.34
N GLN A 263 -27.15 -15.40 -6.84
CA GLN A 263 -27.64 -14.16 -6.23
C GLN A 263 -28.28 -13.28 -7.30
N THR A 264 -29.25 -12.45 -6.90
CA THR A 264 -29.82 -11.38 -7.75
C THR A 264 -28.97 -10.11 -7.72
N ILE A 265 -28.20 -9.94 -6.64
CA ILE A 265 -27.34 -8.79 -6.36
C ILE A 265 -26.06 -9.33 -5.73
N ALA A 266 -24.89 -8.96 -6.25
CA ALA A 266 -23.59 -9.21 -5.62
C ALA A 266 -22.71 -7.96 -5.73
N GLY A 267 -21.66 -7.83 -4.93
CA GLY A 267 -20.84 -6.62 -4.93
C GLY A 267 -19.47 -6.79 -4.30
N CYS A 268 -18.70 -5.70 -4.35
CA CYS A 268 -17.37 -5.59 -3.76
C CYS A 268 -17.23 -4.24 -3.04
N CYS A 269 -16.37 -4.17 -2.03
CA CYS A 269 -16.16 -2.97 -1.22
C CYS A 269 -14.72 -2.46 -1.34
N SER A 270 -14.55 -1.16 -1.17
CA SER A 270 -13.24 -0.52 -1.00
C SER A 270 -12.61 -0.91 0.35
N ARG A 271 -11.33 -0.55 0.52
CA ARG A 271 -10.73 -0.51 1.87
C ARG A 271 -11.45 0.57 2.70
N GLY A 272 -11.48 0.43 4.02
CA GLY A 272 -12.09 1.42 4.91
C GLY A 272 -11.44 2.80 4.76
N HIS A 273 -12.27 3.82 4.55
CA HIS A 273 -11.91 5.23 4.53
C HIS A 273 -12.46 5.92 5.80
N ILE A 274 -11.94 7.10 6.13
CA ILE A 274 -12.42 7.91 7.26
C ILE A 274 -12.98 9.23 6.73
N LEU A 275 -14.28 9.44 6.93
CA LEU A 275 -15.02 10.63 6.54
C LEU A 275 -15.40 11.43 7.79
N GLN A 276 -14.74 12.57 8.02
CA GLN A 276 -14.90 13.41 9.22
C GLN A 276 -14.79 12.64 10.57
N GLY A 277 -14.04 11.53 10.60
CA GLY A 277 -13.89 10.67 11.78
C GLY A 277 -14.86 9.49 11.84
N GLN A 278 -15.87 9.44 10.97
CA GLN A 278 -16.72 8.27 10.77
C GLN A 278 -16.05 7.30 9.80
N PRO A 279 -15.88 6.00 10.16
CA PRO A 279 -15.45 4.99 9.21
C PRO A 279 -16.50 4.78 8.10
N MET A 280 -16.04 4.59 6.87
CA MET A 280 -16.89 4.35 5.71
C MET A 280 -16.22 3.43 4.68
N MET A 281 -17.00 2.86 3.77
CA MET A 281 -16.56 2.16 2.57
C MET A 281 -17.31 2.68 1.35
N LEU A 282 -16.75 2.47 0.16
CA LEU A 282 -17.48 2.54 -1.10
C LEU A 282 -17.82 1.11 -1.53
N GLY A 283 -19.01 0.89 -2.06
CA GLY A 283 -19.47 -0.38 -2.60
C GLY A 283 -19.79 -0.26 -4.09
N LEU A 284 -19.32 -1.22 -4.90
CA LEU A 284 -19.82 -1.41 -6.26
C LEU A 284 -20.68 -2.68 -6.26
N VAL A 285 -21.89 -2.55 -6.79
CA VAL A 285 -22.95 -3.56 -6.77
C VAL A 285 -23.37 -3.87 -8.21
N ILE A 286 -23.48 -5.16 -8.53
CA ILE A 286 -24.06 -5.67 -9.77
C ILE A 286 -25.44 -6.25 -9.42
N GLY A 287 -26.50 -5.73 -10.03
CA GLY A 287 -27.86 -6.23 -9.88
C GLY A 287 -28.44 -6.74 -11.20
N VAL A 288 -29.32 -7.75 -11.13
CA VAL A 288 -30.22 -8.09 -12.24
C VAL A 288 -31.44 -7.17 -12.19
N VAL A 289 -31.78 -6.57 -13.33
CA VAL A 289 -33.07 -5.88 -13.50
C VAL A 289 -34.06 -6.84 -14.14
N ASP A 290 -35.13 -7.19 -13.43
CA ASP A 290 -36.25 -7.92 -14.02
C ASP A 290 -36.96 -7.02 -15.04
N THR A 291 -36.78 -7.32 -16.33
CA THR A 291 -37.30 -6.52 -17.45
C THR A 291 -38.80 -6.70 -17.70
N GLY A 292 -39.58 -6.99 -16.66
CA GLY A 292 -41.01 -7.28 -16.75
C GLY A 292 -41.33 -8.76 -17.07
N ALA A 293 -42.60 -9.13 -16.84
CA ALA A 293 -43.05 -10.51 -16.80
C ALA A 293 -42.84 -11.27 -18.13
N VAL A 294 -41.82 -12.13 -18.16
CA VAL A 294 -41.63 -13.12 -19.24
C VAL A 294 -42.71 -14.19 -19.13
N SER A 295 -43.46 -14.41 -20.21
CA SER A 295 -44.50 -15.44 -20.30
C SER A 295 -43.95 -16.82 -19.89
N PRO A 296 -44.72 -17.65 -19.16
CA PRO A 296 -44.23 -18.87 -18.51
C PRO A 296 -43.93 -20.06 -19.46
N GLY A 297 -43.61 -19.81 -20.74
CA GLY A 297 -43.34 -20.82 -21.77
C GLY A 297 -41.89 -20.93 -22.25
N GLU A 298 -41.04 -19.91 -22.01
CA GLU A 298 -39.65 -19.91 -22.49
C GLU A 298 -38.67 -19.92 -21.30
N ALA A 299 -38.02 -21.08 -21.08
CA ALA A 299 -37.23 -21.34 -19.88
C ALA A 299 -35.71 -21.17 -20.06
N ASP A 300 -35.15 -21.51 -21.23
CA ASP A 300 -33.74 -21.96 -21.31
C ASP A 300 -32.69 -20.98 -21.87
N SER A 301 -33.05 -19.72 -22.18
CA SER A 301 -32.10 -18.76 -22.80
C SER A 301 -32.25 -17.31 -22.33
N ARG A 302 -32.65 -17.09 -21.08
CA ARG A 302 -32.84 -15.73 -20.55
C ARG A 302 -31.52 -15.01 -20.29
N CYS A 303 -31.08 -14.21 -21.26
CA CYS A 303 -30.08 -13.17 -21.02
C CYS A 303 -30.56 -12.24 -19.91
N LYS A 304 -29.75 -12.05 -18.87
CA LYS A 304 -30.05 -11.15 -17.76
C LYS A 304 -29.70 -9.73 -18.17
N ARG A 305 -30.56 -8.76 -17.88
CA ARG A 305 -30.19 -7.35 -17.94
C ARG A 305 -29.44 -7.01 -16.66
N LEU A 306 -28.17 -6.62 -16.78
CA LEU A 306 -27.34 -6.26 -15.63
C LEU A 306 -27.24 -4.75 -15.50
N GLN A 307 -27.25 -4.27 -14.26
CA GLN A 307 -26.92 -2.88 -13.92
C GLN A 307 -25.80 -2.84 -12.90
N LEU A 308 -24.92 -1.85 -13.05
CA LEU A 308 -23.89 -1.50 -12.09
C LEU A 308 -24.33 -0.27 -11.32
N GLY A 309 -24.29 -0.36 -10.00
CA GLY A 309 -24.53 0.78 -9.12
C GLY A 309 -23.41 0.95 -8.11
N VAL A 310 -23.11 2.21 -7.76
CA VAL A 310 -22.17 2.54 -6.68
C VAL A 310 -22.97 3.05 -5.49
N GLY A 311 -22.61 2.57 -4.31
CA GLY A 311 -23.07 3.10 -3.03
C GLY A 311 -21.90 3.55 -2.16
N LEU A 312 -22.20 4.38 -1.17
CA LEU A 312 -21.35 4.62 0.00
C LEU A 312 -21.94 3.84 1.18
N VAL A 313 -21.11 3.42 2.14
CA VAL A 313 -21.54 2.78 3.40
C VAL A 313 -20.81 3.39 4.58
N LEU A 314 -21.53 4.07 5.47
CA LEU A 314 -20.99 4.38 6.80
C LEU A 314 -20.98 3.12 7.66
N GLN A 315 -19.86 2.88 8.34
CA GLN A 315 -19.71 1.83 9.36
C GLN A 315 -19.81 2.46 10.75
N ASP A 316 -20.04 1.66 11.78
CA ASP A 316 -20.03 2.08 13.20
C ASP A 316 -20.98 3.26 13.52
N LEU A 317 -22.12 3.34 12.84
CA LEU A 317 -23.22 4.24 13.24
C LEU A 317 -23.84 3.74 14.55
N LEU A 318 -24.12 4.66 15.47
CA LEU A 318 -24.88 4.32 16.67
C LEU A 318 -26.33 3.90 16.30
N PRO A 319 -26.96 2.96 17.03
CA PRO A 319 -28.37 2.68 16.87
C PRO A 319 -29.21 3.96 17.01
N ASN A 320 -30.14 4.19 16.09
CA ASN A 320 -30.96 5.42 15.95
C ASN A 320 -30.18 6.70 15.57
N ALA A 321 -28.89 6.63 15.20
CA ALA A 321 -28.23 7.76 14.56
C ALA A 321 -28.78 7.95 13.15
N VAL A 322 -29.17 9.19 12.83
CA VAL A 322 -29.51 9.61 11.47
C VAL A 322 -28.37 10.49 10.98
N ARG A 323 -27.89 10.23 9.76
CA ARG A 323 -26.96 11.10 9.04
C ARG A 323 -27.58 11.56 7.73
N VAL A 324 -27.23 12.75 7.29
CA VAL A 324 -27.53 13.21 5.92
C VAL A 324 -26.20 13.32 5.20
N ILE A 325 -26.04 12.50 4.17
CA ILE A 325 -24.86 12.49 3.31
C ILE A 325 -25.31 12.90 1.92
N SER A 326 -24.74 13.98 1.41
CA SER A 326 -24.84 14.33 -0.01
C SER A 326 -23.49 14.00 -0.63
N ALA A 327 -23.46 13.06 -1.57
CA ALA A 327 -22.23 12.63 -2.23
C ALA A 327 -22.47 12.40 -3.73
N LYS A 328 -21.56 12.93 -4.55
CA LYS A 328 -21.51 12.65 -5.99
C LYS A 328 -20.67 11.39 -6.19
N LEU A 329 -21.28 10.37 -6.79
CA LEU A 329 -20.64 9.10 -7.10
C LEU A 329 -20.52 8.99 -8.63
N THR A 330 -19.29 8.85 -9.13
CA THR A 330 -19.01 8.81 -10.58
C THR A 330 -18.08 7.65 -10.91
N LEU A 331 -18.42 6.84 -11.91
CA LEU A 331 -17.40 6.09 -12.65
C LEU A 331 -16.74 7.06 -13.63
N LEU A 332 -15.42 7.15 -13.60
CA LEU A 332 -14.65 7.97 -14.52
C LEU A 332 -14.24 7.12 -15.73
N ASN A 333 -14.37 7.67 -16.93
CA ASN A 333 -13.91 7.00 -18.15
C ASN A 333 -12.38 7.21 -18.36
N VAL A 334 -11.78 6.48 -19.30
CA VAL A 334 -10.32 6.53 -19.59
C VAL A 334 -9.83 7.94 -19.96
N SER A 335 -10.68 8.80 -20.53
CA SER A 335 -10.31 10.19 -20.84
C SER A 335 -10.27 11.12 -19.62
N GLY A 336 -10.66 10.62 -18.44
CA GLY A 336 -10.81 11.42 -17.22
C GLY A 336 -12.02 12.36 -17.23
N THR A 337 -12.87 12.27 -18.25
CA THR A 337 -14.18 12.95 -18.25
C THR A 337 -15.19 12.12 -17.47
N GLU A 338 -16.16 12.81 -16.87
CA GLU A 338 -17.27 12.14 -16.19
C GLU A 338 -18.16 11.49 -17.25
N ALA A 339 -18.26 10.16 -17.24
CA ALA A 339 -19.41 9.49 -17.86
C ALA A 339 -20.68 9.99 -17.14
N GLU A 340 -21.77 10.24 -17.87
CA GLU A 340 -22.95 11.02 -17.41
C GLU A 340 -23.33 10.72 -15.95
N GLY A 341 -22.85 11.58 -15.04
CA GLY A 341 -22.81 11.24 -13.62
C GLY A 341 -24.18 11.39 -12.97
N VAL A 342 -24.75 10.29 -12.48
CA VAL A 342 -25.94 10.36 -11.62
C VAL A 342 -25.56 11.04 -10.31
N SER A 343 -26.02 12.26 -10.12
CA SER A 343 -25.99 12.91 -8.81
C SER A 343 -26.92 12.13 -7.88
N CYS A 344 -26.36 11.47 -6.86
CA CYS A 344 -27.15 10.78 -5.86
C CYS A 344 -27.86 11.83 -5.00
N ALA A 345 -29.18 11.93 -5.16
CA ALA A 345 -29.99 12.89 -4.42
C ALA A 345 -29.86 12.65 -2.91
N SER A 346 -29.74 13.73 -2.13
CA SER A 346 -29.60 13.70 -0.67
C SER A 346 -30.69 12.84 -0.01
N LYS A 347 -30.31 11.65 0.48
CA LYS A 347 -31.21 10.74 1.21
C LYS A 347 -30.77 10.67 2.67
N PRO A 348 -31.70 10.78 3.64
CA PRO A 348 -31.38 10.53 5.04
C PRO A 348 -31.01 9.05 5.22
N TRP A 349 -29.92 8.81 5.94
CA TRP A 349 -29.39 7.49 6.26
C TRP A 349 -29.83 7.05 7.65
N SER A 350 -30.26 5.79 7.75
CA SER A 350 -30.60 5.12 9.00
C SER A 350 -29.69 3.91 9.21
N ALA A 351 -29.39 3.57 10.46
CA ALA A 351 -28.69 2.33 10.81
C ALA A 351 -29.52 1.06 10.52
N ASP A 352 -30.84 1.18 10.39
CA ASP A 352 -31.76 0.04 10.20
C ASP A 352 -32.08 -0.27 8.72
N THR A 353 -31.54 0.50 7.77
CA THR A 353 -31.75 0.27 6.34
C THR A 353 -30.58 -0.48 5.72
N ASP A 354 -30.79 -1.76 5.43
CA ASP A 354 -29.92 -2.57 4.54
C ASP A 354 -29.86 -2.00 3.11
N ASP A 355 -30.68 -1.00 2.76
CA ASP A 355 -30.58 -0.23 1.53
C ASP A 355 -29.31 0.65 1.53
N TRP A 356 -28.21 0.04 1.07
CA TRP A 356 -27.06 0.71 0.48
C TRP A 356 -27.56 1.89 -0.37
N GLY A 357 -26.90 3.05 -0.28
CA GLY A 357 -27.24 4.26 -1.03
C GLY A 357 -26.89 4.17 -2.52
N VAL A 358 -27.26 3.07 -3.18
CA VAL A 358 -26.89 2.72 -4.55
C VAL A 358 -27.62 3.62 -5.52
N SER A 359 -26.87 4.44 -6.25
CA SER A 359 -27.32 4.91 -7.56
C SER A 359 -26.91 3.86 -8.58
N MET A 360 -27.86 3.33 -9.34
CA MET A 360 -27.54 2.59 -10.57
C MET A 360 -26.97 3.59 -11.56
N LEU A 361 -25.70 3.40 -11.95
CA LEU A 361 -24.93 4.33 -12.77
C LEU A 361 -24.84 3.88 -14.23
N VAL A 362 -24.74 2.58 -14.48
CA VAL A 362 -24.49 2.03 -15.82
C VAL A 362 -25.42 0.84 -16.08
N ASP A 363 -26.13 0.89 -17.21
CA ASP A 363 -26.92 -0.22 -17.73
C ASP A 363 -26.06 -1.01 -18.71
N MET A 364 -25.75 -2.26 -18.36
CA MET A 364 -24.88 -3.13 -19.15
C MET A 364 -25.63 -3.87 -20.25
N GLY A 365 -26.92 -3.57 -20.45
CA GLY A 365 -27.76 -4.29 -21.39
C GLY A 365 -27.90 -5.77 -21.03
N GLN A 366 -28.14 -6.60 -22.03
CA GLN A 366 -28.30 -8.05 -21.88
C GLN A 366 -26.95 -8.76 -21.95
N VAL A 367 -26.52 -9.34 -20.82
CA VAL A 367 -25.20 -9.96 -20.70
C VAL A 367 -25.33 -11.43 -20.28
N SER A 368 -24.61 -12.30 -20.97
CA SER A 368 -24.62 -13.76 -20.74
C SER A 368 -23.32 -14.32 -20.14
N SER A 369 -22.24 -13.54 -20.11
CA SER A 369 -20.92 -13.97 -19.62
C SER A 369 -20.08 -12.79 -19.12
N TRP A 370 -19.08 -13.08 -18.27
CA TRP A 370 -18.13 -12.06 -17.80
C TRP A 370 -17.38 -11.40 -18.97
N GLY A 371 -16.95 -12.17 -19.98
CA GLY A 371 -16.27 -11.61 -21.16
C GLY A 371 -17.14 -10.62 -21.95
N ALA A 372 -18.45 -10.85 -22.04
CA ALA A 372 -19.37 -9.88 -22.62
C ALA A 372 -19.55 -8.64 -21.72
N MET A 373 -19.62 -8.81 -20.40
CA MET A 373 -19.67 -7.68 -19.46
C MET A 373 -18.42 -6.81 -19.56
N GLN A 374 -17.24 -7.43 -19.66
CA GLN A 374 -15.96 -6.76 -19.79
C GLN A 374 -15.84 -6.02 -21.14
N ALA A 375 -16.34 -6.61 -22.23
CA ALA A 375 -16.38 -5.95 -23.53
C ALA A 375 -17.27 -4.69 -23.50
N GLU A 376 -18.43 -4.75 -22.85
CA GLU A 376 -19.32 -3.59 -22.69
C GLU A 376 -18.67 -2.50 -21.81
N LEU A 377 -18.02 -2.87 -20.69
CA LEU A 377 -17.24 -1.92 -19.87
C LEU A 377 -16.11 -1.24 -20.65
N GLN A 378 -15.51 -1.94 -21.62
CA GLN A 378 -14.48 -1.40 -22.51
C GLN A 378 -15.08 -0.49 -23.60
N GLN A 379 -16.25 -0.84 -24.14
CA GLN A 379 -16.99 -0.03 -25.10
C GLN A 379 -17.39 1.32 -24.50
N GLU A 380 -17.90 1.33 -23.27
CA GLU A 380 -18.22 2.52 -22.48
C GLU A 380 -16.97 3.25 -21.94
N GLN A 381 -15.76 2.79 -22.29
CA GLN A 381 -14.48 3.37 -21.87
C GLN A 381 -14.31 3.48 -20.35
N LEU A 382 -14.90 2.57 -19.59
CA LEU A 382 -14.84 2.56 -18.11
C LEU A 382 -13.64 1.75 -17.58
N VAL A 383 -13.05 0.89 -18.40
CA VAL A 383 -11.87 0.08 -18.04
C VAL A 383 -10.58 0.84 -18.31
N HIS A 384 -9.89 1.20 -17.24
CA HIS A 384 -8.57 1.81 -17.27
C HIS A 384 -7.50 0.73 -17.37
N LEU A 385 -6.44 1.00 -18.14
CA LEU A 385 -5.23 0.20 -18.14
C LEU A 385 -4.30 0.63 -17.00
N HIS A 386 -3.45 -0.28 -16.55
CA HIS A 386 -2.49 0.00 -15.48
C HIS A 386 -1.52 1.12 -15.89
N ASP A 387 -1.57 2.24 -15.16
CA ASP A 387 -0.61 3.32 -15.24
C ASP A 387 0.40 3.14 -14.10
N ALA A 388 1.69 3.01 -14.44
CA ALA A 388 2.75 2.62 -13.51
C ALA A 388 2.98 3.61 -12.36
N GLY A 389 2.37 4.80 -12.41
CA GLY A 389 2.39 5.80 -11.35
C GLY A 389 1.19 5.82 -10.39
N ARG A 390 0.15 5.00 -10.57
CA ARG A 390 -1.11 5.08 -9.80
C ARG A 390 -1.55 3.78 -9.09
N GLY A 391 -0.95 3.55 -7.92
CA GLY A 391 -1.50 2.71 -6.85
C GLY A 391 -1.29 1.19 -6.98
N ASP A 392 -1.77 0.44 -5.98
CA ASP A 392 -1.57 -1.01 -5.80
C ASP A 392 -2.22 -1.92 -6.89
N ALA A 393 -2.97 -1.35 -7.84
CA ALA A 393 -3.83 -2.12 -8.74
C ALA A 393 -3.05 -2.79 -9.88
N THR A 394 -2.70 -4.07 -9.73
CA THR A 394 -2.09 -4.88 -10.79
C THR A 394 -3.11 -5.28 -11.85
N GLY A 395 -3.07 -4.65 -13.03
CA GLY A 395 -3.92 -4.98 -14.18
C GLY A 395 -5.03 -3.94 -14.45
N PRO A 396 -6.04 -4.27 -15.27
CA PRO A 396 -7.12 -3.36 -15.60
C PRO A 396 -8.05 -3.09 -14.41
N TYR A 397 -8.54 -1.86 -14.28
CA TYR A 397 -9.37 -1.42 -13.16
C TYR A 397 -10.52 -0.50 -13.59
N LEU A 398 -11.53 -0.37 -12.73
CA LEU A 398 -12.53 0.71 -12.80
C LEU A 398 -12.11 1.83 -11.84
N HIS A 399 -12.20 3.09 -12.28
CA HIS A 399 -11.96 4.25 -11.42
C HIS A 399 -13.30 4.80 -10.94
N ILE A 400 -13.60 4.58 -9.66
CA ILE A 400 -14.77 5.11 -8.98
C ILE A 400 -14.33 6.31 -8.15
N ARG A 401 -14.94 7.47 -8.34
CA ARG A 401 -14.73 8.67 -7.54
C ARG A 401 -15.97 8.97 -6.71
N CYS A 402 -15.74 9.28 -5.43
CA CYS A 402 -16.74 9.80 -4.51
C CYS A 402 -16.33 11.20 -4.04
N GLU A 403 -17.18 12.20 -4.29
CA GLU A 403 -17.01 13.57 -3.80
C GLU A 403 -18.13 13.85 -2.79
N VAL A 404 -17.77 13.99 -1.51
CA VAL A 404 -18.76 14.23 -0.44
C VAL A 404 -19.06 15.72 -0.34
N THR A 405 -20.19 16.14 -0.92
CA THR A 405 -20.63 17.54 -0.96
C THR A 405 -21.24 18.00 0.36
N GLU A 406 -21.79 17.10 1.17
CA GLU A 406 -22.38 17.43 2.47
C GLU A 406 -22.32 16.23 3.43
N LEU A 407 -22.08 16.52 4.71
CA LEU A 407 -22.24 15.57 5.81
C LEU A 407 -22.81 16.32 7.02
N LEU A 408 -23.96 15.85 7.52
CA LEU A 408 -24.67 16.32 8.72
C LEU A 408 -25.04 15.11 9.60
#